data_AF-X0TFZ8-F1
#
_entry.id   AF-X0TFZ8-F1
#
_cell.length_a   1.000
_cell.length_b   1.000
_cell.length_c   1.000
_cell.angle_alpha   90.00
_cell.angle_beta   90.00
_cell.angle_gamma   90.00
#
_symmetry.space_group_name_H-M   'P 1'
#
loop_
_entity.id
_entity.type
_entity.pdbx_description
1 polymer ?
#
loop_
_entity_poly.entity_id
_entity_poly.type
_entity_poly.pdbx_seq_one_letter_code
_entity_poly.pdbx_strand_id
1 'polypeptide(L)'
;EKLKVKPWDDSTLPQVAERTLLNCDAIFSYTAMGDIDNGYIIESIGKSNRAERKVRSTLRLKGLFDSAILVQDTITLTTGTLVEGYDSENPSEGDVPVQIATTSDDAGDITLGLGAEVDGEVLVGVQGYFPPVNPPTLPDMGTDIDIFGGTLTIGPADSGMYTDISAAHGPGGAGVLEIDGGDVVLYVTGNILLGQDCEIVIRPGSSLTLYLDGDLTGNNSCGINNETQDATCFALYGTGEDQDIELKARSDFYGAVYAPNADITIRAGCNVCG
;
A
#
# COMPACT_ATOMS: atom_id res chain seq x y z
N GLU A 1 30.91 6.99 -2.79
CA GLU A 1 29.82 7.83 -3.31
C GLU A 1 28.61 6.96 -3.58
N LYS A 2 27.59 7.04 -2.71
CA LYS A 2 26.31 6.34 -2.90
C LYS A 2 25.54 7.04 -4.03
N LEU A 3 25.07 6.26 -4.99
CA LEU A 3 24.13 6.57 -6.08
C LEU A 3 23.72 8.05 -6.20
N LYS A 4 24.46 8.85 -6.97
CA LYS A 4 23.89 10.07 -7.52
C LYS A 4 22.81 9.63 -8.50
N VAL A 5 21.55 9.91 -8.18
CA VAL A 5 20.42 9.76 -9.09
C VAL A 5 20.81 10.47 -10.38
N LYS A 6 21.04 9.70 -11.45
CA LYS A 6 21.06 10.29 -12.78
C LYS A 6 19.59 10.51 -13.11
N PRO A 7 19.14 11.77 -13.28
CA PRO A 7 17.77 12.01 -13.69
C PRO A 7 17.52 11.24 -14.98
N TRP A 8 16.37 10.58 -15.04
CA TRP A 8 15.90 9.94 -16.25
C TRP A 8 15.69 11.00 -17.34
N ASP A 9 16.12 10.73 -18.57
CA ASP A 9 16.09 11.69 -19.67
C ASP A 9 15.28 11.13 -20.84
N ASP A 10 14.04 11.60 -20.94
CA ASP A 10 13.10 11.22 -22.01
C ASP A 10 13.44 11.87 -23.36
N SER A 11 14.39 12.81 -23.41
CA SER A 11 14.77 13.46 -24.66
C SER A 11 15.51 12.52 -25.62
N THR A 12 16.09 11.43 -25.11
CA THR A 12 16.77 10.41 -25.91
C THR A 12 16.38 9.00 -25.49
N LEU A 13 15.27 8.49 -26.02
CA LEU A 13 14.89 7.10 -25.82
C LEU A 13 15.73 6.14 -26.68
N PRO A 14 16.03 4.93 -26.17
CA PRO A 14 16.86 3.97 -26.88
C PRO A 14 16.19 3.49 -28.17
N GLN A 15 16.98 3.43 -29.23
CA GLN A 15 16.59 2.91 -30.52
C GLN A 15 17.76 2.21 -31.19
N VAL A 16 17.47 1.19 -31.99
CA VAL A 16 18.44 0.48 -32.83
C VAL A 16 17.78 0.18 -34.17
N ALA A 17 18.52 0.41 -35.24
CA ALA A 17 18.08 0.06 -36.59
C ALA A 17 18.95 -1.06 -37.17
N GLU A 18 18.30 -2.07 -37.76
CA GLU A 18 18.89 -3.11 -38.62
C GLU A 18 20.11 -3.83 -38.02
N ARG A 19 20.09 -4.09 -36.72
CA ARG A 19 21.18 -4.80 -36.05
C ARG A 19 21.10 -6.29 -36.35
N THR A 20 22.20 -6.86 -36.84
CA THR A 20 22.34 -8.30 -37.04
C THR A 20 22.37 -9.05 -35.72
N LEU A 21 21.65 -10.15 -35.66
CA LEU A 21 21.73 -11.10 -34.55
C LEU A 21 22.99 -11.94 -34.67
N LEU A 22 23.54 -12.37 -33.53
CA LEU A 22 24.75 -13.19 -33.51
C LEU A 22 24.43 -14.57 -34.12
N ASN A 23 25.29 -15.02 -35.05
CA ASN A 23 25.23 -16.34 -35.70
C ASN A 23 24.01 -16.57 -36.64
N CYS A 24 23.30 -15.53 -37.07
CA CYS A 24 22.32 -15.67 -38.16
C CYS A 24 22.24 -14.42 -39.06
N ASP A 25 21.57 -14.56 -40.20
CA ASP A 25 21.33 -13.49 -41.19
C ASP A 25 20.11 -12.62 -40.84
N ALA A 26 19.48 -12.87 -39.69
CA ALA A 26 18.36 -12.07 -39.22
C ALA A 26 18.83 -10.72 -38.66
N ILE A 27 18.01 -9.71 -38.89
CA ILE A 27 18.19 -8.36 -38.34
C ILE A 27 17.01 -7.99 -37.47
N PHE A 28 17.24 -7.09 -36.51
CA PHE A 28 16.16 -6.47 -35.76
C PHE A 28 16.37 -4.96 -35.67
N SER A 29 15.24 -4.25 -35.61
CA SER A 29 15.18 -2.85 -35.23
C SER A 29 14.28 -2.74 -34.00
N TYR A 30 14.58 -1.84 -33.08
CA TYR A 30 13.62 -1.47 -32.05
C TYR A 30 13.61 0.04 -31.82
N THR A 31 12.46 0.52 -31.38
CA THR A 31 12.26 1.91 -30.98
C THR A 31 11.47 1.92 -29.68
N ALA A 32 12.00 2.61 -28.67
CA ALA A 32 11.23 3.00 -27.50
C ALA A 32 10.59 4.38 -27.76
N MET A 33 9.30 4.50 -27.44
CA MET A 33 8.52 5.74 -27.58
C MET A 33 7.72 5.95 -26.30
N GLY A 34 7.39 7.19 -25.95
CA GLY A 34 6.59 7.51 -24.76
C GLY A 34 7.33 8.46 -23.83
N ASP A 35 6.87 8.52 -22.59
CA ASP A 35 7.40 9.41 -21.54
C ASP A 35 7.07 8.83 -20.16
N ILE A 36 7.59 9.46 -19.11
CA ILE A 36 7.40 9.01 -17.74
C ILE A 36 5.93 9.02 -17.29
N ASP A 37 5.12 9.93 -17.82
CA ASP A 37 3.73 10.15 -17.39
C ASP A 37 2.78 9.12 -18.03
N ASN A 38 3.01 8.78 -19.30
CA ASN A 38 2.14 7.87 -20.08
C ASN A 38 2.71 6.45 -20.18
N GLY A 39 3.96 6.27 -19.77
CA GLY A 39 4.76 5.06 -19.96
C GLY A 39 5.42 4.97 -21.33
N TYR A 40 6.16 3.88 -21.53
CA TYR A 40 6.95 3.62 -22.72
C TYR A 40 6.37 2.44 -23.51
N ILE A 41 6.33 2.58 -24.82
CA ILE A 41 6.07 1.50 -25.76
C ILE A 41 7.39 1.11 -26.40
N ILE A 42 7.77 -0.16 -26.27
CA ILE A 42 8.88 -0.74 -27.00
C ILE A 42 8.31 -1.55 -28.16
N GLU A 43 8.63 -1.12 -29.37
CA GLU A 43 8.33 -1.88 -30.58
C GLU A 43 9.61 -2.47 -31.15
N SER A 44 9.61 -3.77 -31.42
CA SER A 44 10.72 -4.49 -32.05
C SER A 44 10.24 -5.16 -33.32
N ILE A 45 10.95 -4.92 -34.43
CA ILE A 45 10.70 -5.53 -35.74
C ILE A 45 11.89 -6.42 -36.08
N GLY A 46 11.66 -7.73 -36.11
CA GLY A 46 12.63 -8.72 -36.55
C GLY A 46 12.37 -9.12 -38.01
N LYS A 47 13.42 -9.16 -38.82
CA LYS A 47 13.40 -9.65 -40.21
C LYS A 47 14.36 -10.81 -40.36
N SER A 48 13.91 -11.90 -40.97
CA SER A 48 14.77 -12.99 -41.43
C SER A 48 14.33 -13.40 -42.82
N ASN A 49 15.21 -13.20 -43.81
CA ASN A 49 14.92 -13.44 -45.21
C ASN A 49 13.65 -12.70 -45.69
N ARG A 50 12.56 -13.44 -45.97
CA ARG A 50 11.26 -12.88 -46.43
C ARG A 50 10.24 -12.75 -45.30
N ALA A 51 10.57 -13.15 -44.08
CA ALA A 51 9.67 -13.09 -42.95
C ALA A 51 9.97 -11.85 -42.10
N GLU A 52 8.91 -11.17 -41.68
CA GLU A 52 8.96 -10.07 -40.73
C GLU A 52 8.00 -10.35 -39.58
N ARG A 53 8.42 -10.04 -38.35
CA ARG A 53 7.59 -10.11 -37.14
C ARG A 53 7.75 -8.83 -36.36
N LYS A 54 6.64 -8.33 -35.83
CA LYS A 54 6.57 -7.19 -34.92
C LYS A 54 6.15 -7.67 -33.54
N VAL A 55 6.88 -7.27 -32.52
CA VAL A 55 6.56 -7.48 -31.10
C VAL A 55 6.44 -6.12 -30.45
N ARG A 56 5.41 -5.93 -29.61
CA ARG A 56 5.16 -4.70 -28.88
C ARG A 56 5.07 -5.01 -27.39
N SER A 57 5.74 -4.20 -26.58
CA SER A 57 5.62 -4.21 -25.12
C SER A 57 5.27 -2.80 -24.65
N THR A 58 4.55 -2.70 -23.53
CA THR A 58 4.24 -1.45 -22.84
C THR A 58 4.85 -1.54 -21.44
N LEU A 59 5.59 -0.51 -21.06
CA LEU A 59 6.21 -0.31 -19.76
C LEU A 59 5.54 0.90 -19.13
N ARG A 60 5.14 0.82 -17.87
CA ARG A 60 4.67 1.98 -17.11
C ARG A 60 5.41 1.99 -15.78
N LEU A 61 5.68 3.18 -15.25
CA LEU A 61 6.07 3.30 -13.85
C LEU A 61 4.84 2.95 -13.03
N LYS A 62 4.91 1.78 -12.41
CA LYS A 62 3.91 1.29 -11.48
C LYS A 62 4.31 1.84 -10.11
N GLY A 63 3.48 2.70 -9.53
CA GLY A 63 3.68 3.19 -8.17
C GLY A 63 3.64 2.03 -7.17
N LEU A 64 4.19 2.25 -5.98
CA LEU A 64 4.05 1.32 -4.84
C LEU A 64 2.57 1.02 -4.49
N PHE A 65 1.67 1.93 -4.86
CA PHE A 65 0.24 1.90 -4.58
C PHE A 65 -0.62 1.79 -5.85
N ASP A 66 -0.10 1.26 -6.95
CA ASP A 66 -0.90 1.00 -8.17
C ASP A 66 -1.86 -0.21 -8.00
N SER A 67 -1.99 -0.70 -6.78
CA SER A 67 -2.96 -1.70 -6.34
C SER A 67 -3.43 -1.26 -4.96
N ALA A 68 -4.75 -1.17 -4.77
CA ALA A 68 -5.35 -0.79 -3.49
C ALA A 68 -4.97 -1.79 -2.39
N ILE A 69 -4.84 -3.07 -2.75
CA ILE A 69 -4.34 -4.12 -1.86
C ILE A 69 -3.37 -4.99 -2.66
N LEU A 70 -2.12 -5.10 -2.21
CA LEU A 70 -1.14 -6.03 -2.77
C LEU A 70 -0.38 -6.71 -1.64
N VAL A 71 -0.52 -8.03 -1.53
CA VAL A 71 0.12 -8.85 -0.48
C VAL A 71 0.93 -9.99 -1.09
N GLN A 72 1.84 -10.59 -0.32
CA GLN A 72 2.55 -11.78 -0.78
C GLN A 72 1.69 -13.03 -0.74
N ASP A 73 0.93 -13.20 0.35
CA ASP A 73 0.21 -14.42 0.67
C ASP A 73 -1.30 -14.20 0.56
N THR A 74 -2.01 -13.98 1.67
CA THR A 74 -3.49 -14.03 1.66
C THR A 74 -4.19 -12.67 1.80
N ILE A 75 -5.26 -12.49 1.04
CA ILE A 75 -6.28 -11.45 1.18
C ILE A 75 -7.60 -12.11 1.58
N THR A 76 -8.12 -11.73 2.74
CA THR A 76 -9.47 -12.10 3.17
C THR A 76 -10.36 -10.88 3.28
N LEU A 77 -11.29 -10.74 2.33
CA LEU A 77 -12.36 -9.74 2.37
C LEU A 77 -13.61 -10.37 2.99
N THR A 78 -14.04 -9.90 4.14
CA THR A 78 -15.20 -10.50 4.84
C THR A 78 -16.54 -10.04 4.23
N THR A 79 -17.65 -10.63 4.70
CA THR A 79 -19.02 -10.33 4.22
C THR A 79 -19.29 -8.82 4.16
N GLY A 80 -19.70 -8.32 2.99
CA GLY A 80 -20.07 -6.91 2.79
C GLY A 80 -18.90 -5.92 2.71
N THR A 81 -17.67 -6.39 2.51
CA THR A 81 -16.52 -5.51 2.28
C THR A 81 -16.59 -4.89 0.89
N LEU A 82 -16.44 -3.58 0.77
CA LEU A 82 -16.34 -2.88 -0.51
C LEU A 82 -14.90 -2.38 -0.70
N VAL A 83 -14.30 -2.67 -1.84
CA VAL A 83 -13.01 -2.10 -2.25
C VAL A 83 -13.27 -1.24 -3.48
N GLU A 84 -13.01 0.06 -3.37
CA GLU A 84 -13.28 1.06 -4.41
C GLU A 84 -12.12 2.05 -4.51
N GLY A 85 -11.92 2.64 -5.68
CA GLY A 85 -10.87 3.64 -5.87
C GLY A 85 -11.34 5.05 -5.63
N TYR A 86 -10.39 5.89 -5.24
CA TYR A 86 -10.62 7.29 -4.99
C TYR A 86 -9.50 8.13 -5.60
N ASP A 87 -9.86 9.12 -6.42
CA ASP A 87 -8.88 10.09 -6.89
C ASP A 87 -8.61 11.15 -5.81
N SER A 88 -7.46 11.06 -5.15
CA SER A 88 -7.03 12.05 -4.15
C SER A 88 -6.88 13.48 -4.70
N GLU A 89 -6.64 13.65 -6.01
CA GLU A 89 -6.60 14.97 -6.64
C GLU A 89 -8.01 15.48 -6.97
N ASN A 90 -8.97 14.57 -7.13
CA ASN A 90 -10.37 14.87 -7.42
C ASN A 90 -11.33 14.01 -6.57
N PRO A 91 -11.59 14.39 -5.31
CA PRO A 91 -12.47 13.68 -4.39
C PRO A 91 -13.90 13.39 -4.88
N SER A 92 -14.33 14.08 -5.94
CA SER A 92 -15.65 13.88 -6.54
C SER A 92 -15.70 12.74 -7.57
N GLU A 93 -14.55 12.17 -7.90
CA GLU A 93 -14.36 11.04 -8.80
C GLU A 93 -14.12 9.76 -7.98
N GLY A 94 -15.22 9.06 -7.66
CA GLY A 94 -15.22 7.83 -6.87
C GLY A 94 -15.39 6.55 -7.70
N ASP A 95 -15.30 6.63 -9.02
CA ASP A 95 -15.43 5.49 -9.95
C ASP A 95 -14.07 5.21 -10.59
N VAL A 96 -13.05 5.12 -9.72
CA VAL A 96 -11.68 4.81 -10.12
C VAL A 96 -11.50 3.30 -9.93
N PRO A 97 -11.27 2.53 -11.00
CA PRO A 97 -11.11 1.09 -10.86
C PRO A 97 -9.83 0.78 -10.08
N VAL A 98 -9.95 -0.05 -9.05
CA VAL A 98 -8.82 -0.48 -8.20
C VAL A 98 -8.36 -1.87 -8.56
N GLN A 99 -7.11 -2.17 -8.21
CA GLN A 99 -6.56 -3.51 -8.34
C GLN A 99 -6.33 -4.08 -6.94
N ILE A 100 -6.84 -5.28 -6.66
CA ILE A 100 -6.37 -6.11 -5.54
C ILE A 100 -5.59 -7.29 -6.09
N ALA A 101 -4.49 -7.65 -5.44
CA ALA A 101 -3.66 -8.74 -5.92
C ALA A 101 -2.87 -9.47 -4.83
N THR A 102 -2.59 -10.75 -5.08
CA THR A 102 -1.58 -11.52 -4.34
C THR A 102 -0.48 -11.99 -5.29
N THR A 103 0.75 -12.09 -4.78
CA THR A 103 1.85 -12.74 -5.52
C THR A 103 1.86 -14.25 -5.41
N SER A 104 1.10 -14.81 -4.47
CA SER A 104 0.90 -16.24 -4.36
C SER A 104 -0.01 -16.75 -5.48
N ASP A 105 0.27 -17.97 -5.94
CA ASP A 105 -0.52 -18.70 -6.95
C ASP A 105 -1.26 -19.90 -6.36
N ASP A 106 -1.29 -19.99 -5.02
CA ASP A 106 -1.99 -21.03 -4.28
C ASP A 106 -3.52 -20.81 -4.26
N ALA A 107 -4.23 -21.90 -3.99
CA ALA A 107 -5.68 -21.91 -4.03
C ALA A 107 -6.28 -21.37 -2.72
N GLY A 108 -6.97 -20.23 -2.78
CA GLY A 108 -7.69 -19.64 -1.65
C GLY A 108 -7.10 -18.32 -1.14
N ASP A 109 -5.99 -17.89 -1.72
CA ASP A 109 -5.23 -16.71 -1.28
C ASP A 109 -5.96 -15.39 -1.51
N ILE A 110 -7.00 -15.38 -2.33
CA ILE A 110 -8.00 -14.32 -2.30
C ILE A 110 -9.34 -14.94 -1.97
N THR A 111 -9.85 -14.64 -0.79
CA THR A 111 -11.17 -15.08 -0.33
C THR A 111 -12.12 -13.89 -0.23
N LEU A 112 -13.19 -13.93 -1.01
CA LEU A 112 -14.28 -12.95 -0.97
C LEU A 112 -15.47 -13.53 -0.19
N GLY A 113 -15.81 -12.90 0.91
CA GLY A 113 -16.98 -13.20 1.71
C GLY A 113 -18.29 -12.87 0.99
N LEU A 114 -19.42 -13.27 1.58
CA LEU A 114 -20.74 -13.04 0.98
C LEU A 114 -21.00 -11.54 0.81
N GLY A 115 -21.25 -11.09 -0.42
CA GLY A 115 -21.51 -9.68 -0.71
C GLY A 115 -20.29 -8.77 -0.59
N ALA A 116 -19.07 -9.32 -0.54
CA ALA A 116 -17.88 -8.53 -0.80
C ALA A 116 -17.86 -8.10 -2.28
N GLU A 117 -17.53 -6.84 -2.52
CA GLU A 117 -17.49 -6.21 -3.84
C GLU A 117 -16.13 -5.54 -4.04
N VAL A 118 -15.56 -5.71 -5.23
CA VAL A 118 -14.30 -5.08 -5.64
C VAL A 118 -14.60 -4.37 -6.94
N ASP A 119 -14.52 -3.04 -6.93
CA ASP A 119 -14.71 -2.23 -8.12
C ASP A 119 -13.40 -2.12 -8.91
N GLY A 120 -13.09 -3.19 -9.64
CA GLY A 120 -11.92 -3.24 -10.51
C GLY A 120 -11.39 -4.65 -10.73
N GLU A 121 -10.07 -4.81 -10.68
CA GLU A 121 -9.38 -6.06 -11.03
C GLU A 121 -8.93 -6.85 -9.80
N VAL A 122 -9.13 -8.17 -9.84
CA VAL A 122 -8.62 -9.12 -8.84
C VAL A 122 -7.59 -10.01 -9.53
N LEU A 123 -6.33 -9.96 -9.09
CA LEU A 123 -5.23 -10.70 -9.69
C LEU A 123 -4.58 -11.68 -8.70
N VAL A 124 -4.13 -12.83 -9.20
CA VAL A 124 -3.38 -13.83 -8.42
C VAL A 124 -2.08 -14.17 -9.13
N GLY A 125 -1.03 -14.55 -8.39
CA GLY A 125 0.27 -14.91 -8.93
C GLY A 125 0.96 -13.76 -9.67
N VAL A 126 0.67 -12.49 -9.29
CA VAL A 126 1.31 -11.36 -9.96
C VAL A 126 2.79 -11.36 -9.63
N GLN A 127 3.66 -11.36 -10.64
CA GLN A 127 5.09 -11.20 -10.40
C GLN A 127 5.36 -9.72 -10.09
N GLY A 128 5.30 -9.38 -8.80
CA GLY A 128 5.64 -8.07 -8.27
C GLY A 128 7.02 -8.10 -7.62
N TYR A 129 7.86 -7.12 -7.95
CA TYR A 129 8.96 -6.78 -7.05
C TYR A 129 8.40 -5.89 -5.95
N PHE A 130 8.39 -6.40 -4.73
CA PHE A 130 8.15 -5.60 -3.54
C PHE A 130 9.45 -4.96 -3.09
N PRO A 131 9.67 -3.66 -3.33
CA PRO A 131 10.79 -2.99 -2.69
C PRO A 131 10.64 -3.10 -1.16
N PRO A 132 11.75 -3.35 -0.45
CA PRO A 132 11.73 -3.40 1.00
C PRO A 132 11.38 -2.02 1.54
N VAL A 133 10.49 -1.97 2.53
CA VAL A 133 10.25 -0.77 3.32
C VAL A 133 11.42 -0.61 4.28
N ASN A 134 12.01 0.58 4.32
CA ASN A 134 12.96 0.94 5.37
C ASN A 134 12.35 2.11 6.17
N PRO A 135 12.04 1.92 7.46
CA PRO A 135 11.61 3.02 8.31
C PRO A 135 12.62 4.16 8.28
N PRO A 136 12.17 5.43 8.38
CA PRO A 136 13.08 6.55 8.60
C PRO A 136 13.79 6.39 9.94
N THR A 137 14.97 7.01 10.08
CA THR A 137 15.61 7.12 11.38
C THR A 137 14.83 8.11 12.25
N LEU A 138 14.11 7.60 13.26
CA LEU A 138 13.34 8.38 14.22
C LEU A 138 14.00 8.37 15.60
N PRO A 139 13.72 9.37 16.46
CA PRO A 139 14.11 9.33 17.86
C PRO A 139 13.52 8.10 18.55
N ASP A 140 14.34 7.38 19.30
CA ASP A 140 13.86 6.35 20.22
C ASP A 140 13.17 7.01 21.40
N MET A 141 11.87 6.80 21.55
CA MET A 141 11.08 7.37 22.63
C MET A 141 11.22 6.54 23.92
N GLY A 142 11.77 5.32 23.83
CA GLY A 142 12.14 4.46 24.95
C GLY A 142 10.97 4.02 25.82
N THR A 143 9.74 4.15 25.33
CA THR A 143 8.51 3.88 26.07
C THR A 143 7.45 3.30 25.15
N ASP A 144 6.55 2.53 25.73
CA ASP A 144 5.35 2.03 25.06
C ASP A 144 4.25 3.11 25.11
N ILE A 145 3.31 3.05 24.18
CA ILE A 145 2.09 3.86 24.24
C ILE A 145 0.99 3.02 24.89
N ASP A 146 0.77 3.24 26.19
CA ASP A 146 -0.29 2.57 26.94
C ASP A 146 -1.45 3.52 27.26
N ILE A 147 -2.65 3.19 26.76
CA ILE A 147 -3.88 3.97 26.96
C ILE A 147 -4.91 3.09 27.65
N PHE A 148 -5.17 3.36 28.94
CA PHE A 148 -6.18 2.62 29.71
C PHE A 148 -7.42 3.49 29.98
N GLY A 149 -8.25 3.61 28.94
CA GLY A 149 -9.38 4.52 28.85
C GLY A 149 -8.99 5.99 28.67
N GLY A 150 -9.91 6.78 28.10
CA GLY A 150 -9.66 8.18 27.78
C GLY A 150 -8.85 8.35 26.49
N THR A 151 -8.35 9.56 26.26
CA THR A 151 -7.64 9.94 25.03
C THR A 151 -6.21 10.34 25.33
N LEU A 152 -5.27 9.78 24.56
CA LEU A 152 -3.90 10.27 24.45
C LEU A 152 -3.73 10.93 23.09
N THR A 153 -3.37 12.20 23.08
CA THR A 153 -3.09 12.95 21.84
C THR A 153 -1.58 12.90 21.54
N ILE A 154 -1.24 12.53 20.31
CA ILE A 154 0.12 12.52 19.75
C ILE A 154 0.17 13.56 18.63
N GLY A 155 1.15 14.45 18.69
CA GLY A 155 1.40 15.44 17.64
C GLY A 155 2.78 15.28 17.00
N PRO A 156 3.17 16.20 16.10
CA PRO A 156 4.43 16.08 15.36
C PRO A 156 5.67 15.96 16.24
N ALA A 157 5.66 16.60 17.42
CA ALA A 157 6.76 16.54 18.39
C ALA A 157 6.94 15.17 19.04
N ASP A 158 5.91 14.32 18.96
CA ASP A 158 5.87 12.96 19.50
C ASP A 158 6.16 11.91 18.41
N SER A 159 6.50 12.33 17.18
CA SER A 159 6.96 11.40 16.15
C SER A 159 8.24 10.69 16.60
N GLY A 160 8.25 9.37 16.50
CA GLY A 160 9.27 8.58 17.17
C GLY A 160 9.15 7.08 16.95
N MET A 161 10.14 6.37 17.47
CA MET A 161 10.14 4.92 17.58
C MET A 161 9.63 4.51 18.97
N TYR A 162 8.68 3.58 18.98
CA TYR A 162 8.00 3.04 20.16
C TYR A 162 8.08 1.51 20.13
N THR A 163 8.09 0.85 21.29
CA THR A 163 8.07 -0.62 21.33
C THR A 163 6.69 -1.13 20.96
N ASP A 164 5.67 -0.78 21.72
CA ASP A 164 4.30 -1.27 21.55
C ASP A 164 3.29 -0.13 21.65
N ILE A 165 2.12 -0.32 21.05
CA ILE A 165 0.94 0.52 21.29
C ILE A 165 -0.18 -0.38 21.82
N SER A 166 -0.72 -0.03 22.98
CA SER A 166 -1.81 -0.76 23.62
C SER A 166 -2.90 0.22 24.04
N ALA A 167 -4.08 0.10 23.44
CA ALA A 167 -5.26 0.85 23.85
C ALA A 167 -6.28 -0.11 24.44
N ALA A 168 -6.72 0.11 25.67
CA ALA A 168 -7.65 -0.76 26.38
C ALA A 168 -8.76 0.03 27.05
N HIS A 169 -9.90 -0.64 27.25
CA HIS A 169 -11.03 -0.06 27.96
C HIS A 169 -10.70 0.08 29.45
N GLY A 170 -10.81 1.29 29.97
CA GLY A 170 -10.52 1.63 31.36
C GLY A 170 -11.68 2.38 32.04
N PRO A 171 -11.46 2.90 33.25
CA PRO A 171 -12.48 3.66 34.00
C PRO A 171 -13.03 4.89 33.26
N GLY A 172 -12.24 5.44 32.32
CA GLY A 172 -12.62 6.58 31.47
C GLY A 172 -13.35 6.20 30.18
N GLY A 173 -13.66 4.91 29.97
CA GLY A 173 -14.23 4.40 28.72
C GLY A 173 -13.17 3.73 27.84
N ALA A 174 -13.40 3.72 26.54
CA ALA A 174 -12.44 3.19 25.56
C ALA A 174 -11.15 4.01 25.54
N GLY A 175 -10.03 3.35 25.26
CA GLY A 175 -8.77 4.03 24.98
C GLY A 175 -8.74 4.56 23.55
N VAL A 176 -8.36 5.83 23.39
CA VAL A 176 -8.25 6.48 22.08
C VAL A 176 -6.85 7.05 21.91
N LEU A 177 -6.15 6.61 20.88
CA LEU A 177 -4.94 7.26 20.38
C LEU A 177 -5.36 8.30 19.34
N GLU A 178 -5.24 9.57 19.68
CA GLU A 178 -5.62 10.67 18.81
C GLU A 178 -4.38 11.28 18.16
N ILE A 179 -4.38 11.37 16.83
CA ILE A 179 -3.36 12.05 16.04
C ILE A 179 -3.88 13.44 15.71
N ASP A 180 -3.21 14.47 16.24
CA ASP A 180 -3.61 15.87 16.07
C ASP A 180 -2.42 16.84 15.94
N GLY A 181 -2.65 17.99 15.33
CA GLY A 181 -1.67 19.07 15.25
C GLY A 181 -0.65 18.98 14.10
N GLY A 182 -0.84 18.07 13.13
CA GLY A 182 -0.05 18.01 11.90
C GLY A 182 0.42 16.60 11.53
N ASP A 183 1.56 16.52 10.83
CA ASP A 183 2.11 15.25 10.35
C ASP A 183 2.81 14.48 11.47
N VAL A 184 2.40 13.22 11.65
CA VAL A 184 2.96 12.31 12.65
C VAL A 184 3.53 11.08 11.97
N VAL A 185 4.76 10.71 12.36
CA VAL A 185 5.41 9.47 11.92
C VAL A 185 5.72 8.61 13.13
N LEU A 186 5.09 7.44 13.19
CA LEU A 186 5.33 6.44 14.23
C LEU A 186 6.04 5.24 13.64
N TYR A 187 7.05 4.74 14.34
CA TYR A 187 7.64 3.43 14.07
C TYR A 187 7.48 2.53 15.29
N VAL A 188 6.68 1.48 15.15
CA VAL A 188 6.37 0.54 16.22
C VAL A 188 7.13 -0.77 15.97
N THR A 189 8.08 -1.10 16.83
CA THR A 189 8.94 -2.29 16.65
C THR A 189 8.31 -3.59 17.19
N GLY A 190 7.26 -3.46 17.97
CA GLY A 190 6.45 -4.53 18.53
C GLY A 190 5.03 -4.46 17.97
N ASN A 191 4.03 -4.70 18.81
CA ASN A 191 2.64 -4.88 18.39
C ASN A 191 1.78 -3.64 18.64
N ILE A 192 0.68 -3.59 17.89
CA ILE A 192 -0.45 -2.70 18.16
C ILE A 192 -1.64 -3.54 18.59
N LEU A 193 -2.10 -3.31 19.81
CA LEU A 193 -3.21 -4.04 20.44
C LEU A 193 -4.36 -3.07 20.74
N LEU A 194 -5.47 -3.20 20.01
CA LEU A 194 -6.68 -2.43 20.25
C LEU A 194 -7.72 -3.26 21.03
N GLY A 195 -8.03 -2.83 22.23
CA GLY A 195 -9.06 -3.36 23.10
C GLY A 195 -10.47 -3.10 22.58
N GLN A 196 -11.48 -3.56 23.32
CA GLN A 196 -12.87 -3.35 22.93
C GLN A 196 -13.20 -1.86 22.85
N ASP A 197 -13.86 -1.46 21.75
CA ASP A 197 -14.29 -0.08 21.46
C ASP A 197 -13.14 0.95 21.36
N CYS A 198 -11.87 0.50 21.38
CA CYS A 198 -10.68 1.36 21.34
C CYS A 198 -10.32 1.75 19.90
N GLU A 199 -9.68 2.91 19.74
CA GLU A 199 -9.58 3.54 18.41
C GLU A 199 -8.27 4.30 18.24
N ILE A 200 -7.74 4.28 17.01
CA ILE A 200 -6.76 5.27 16.54
C ILE A 200 -7.54 6.28 15.69
N VAL A 201 -7.52 7.55 16.06
CA VAL A 201 -8.30 8.61 15.40
C VAL A 201 -7.34 9.63 14.80
N ILE A 202 -7.47 9.90 13.50
CA ILE A 202 -6.69 10.93 12.80
C ILE A 202 -7.59 12.14 12.58
N ARG A 203 -7.28 13.26 13.24
CA ARG A 203 -8.10 14.48 13.21
C ARG A 203 -7.92 15.26 11.90
N PRO A 204 -8.93 16.06 11.48
CA PRO A 204 -8.80 16.98 10.36
C PRO A 204 -7.56 17.88 10.47
N GLY A 205 -6.76 17.94 9.40
CA GLY A 205 -5.51 18.71 9.37
C GLY A 205 -4.29 17.99 9.91
N SER A 206 -4.41 16.69 10.22
CA SER A 206 -3.31 15.83 10.67
C SER A 206 -3.14 14.63 9.74
N SER A 207 -1.97 14.01 9.79
CA SER A 207 -1.67 12.79 9.04
C SER A 207 -0.89 11.80 9.91
N LEU A 208 -1.07 10.50 9.64
CA LEU A 208 -0.32 9.43 10.30
C LEU A 208 0.36 8.54 9.26
N THR A 209 1.69 8.52 9.32
CA THR A 209 2.49 7.45 8.70
C THR A 209 2.95 6.49 9.79
N LEU A 210 2.53 5.23 9.68
CA LEU A 210 2.82 4.18 10.65
C LEU A 210 3.71 3.11 10.02
N TYR A 211 4.91 2.92 10.55
CA TYR A 211 5.76 1.75 10.28
C TYR A 211 5.56 0.75 11.41
N LEU A 212 5.34 -0.52 11.08
CA LEU A 212 5.04 -1.56 12.05
C LEU A 212 5.85 -2.82 11.75
N ASP A 213 6.64 -3.27 12.73
CA ASP A 213 7.38 -4.55 12.64
C ASP A 213 6.56 -5.75 13.17
N GLY A 214 5.71 -5.56 14.17
CA GLY A 214 4.87 -6.62 14.76
C GLY A 214 3.45 -6.67 14.19
N ASP A 215 2.53 -7.22 14.96
CA ASP A 215 1.15 -7.43 14.52
C ASP A 215 0.25 -6.24 14.84
N LEU A 216 -0.81 -6.06 14.05
CA LEU A 216 -1.92 -5.17 14.35
C LEU A 216 -3.15 -6.02 14.66
N THR A 217 -3.57 -6.07 15.91
CA THR A 217 -4.75 -6.84 16.33
C THR A 217 -5.77 -5.99 17.05
N GLY A 218 -7.05 -6.32 16.83
CA GLY A 218 -8.16 -5.57 17.39
C GLY A 218 -9.20 -6.47 18.04
N ASN A 219 -9.86 -6.01 19.10
CA ASN A 219 -11.03 -6.69 19.67
C ASN A 219 -12.32 -6.22 18.98
N ASN A 220 -13.47 -6.36 19.64
CA ASN A 220 -14.76 -5.96 19.07
C ASN A 220 -14.87 -4.43 18.99
N SER A 221 -15.41 -3.94 17.87
CA SER A 221 -15.72 -2.52 17.65
C SER A 221 -14.52 -1.57 17.77
N CYS A 222 -13.29 -2.07 17.61
CA CYS A 222 -12.12 -1.22 17.52
C CYS A 222 -11.87 -0.77 16.08
N GLY A 223 -10.95 0.18 15.90
CA GLY A 223 -10.44 0.43 14.57
C GLY A 223 -9.52 1.63 14.42
N ILE A 224 -9.23 1.92 13.15
CA ILE A 224 -8.55 3.14 12.71
C ILE A 224 -9.58 4.01 12.00
N ASN A 225 -9.72 5.25 12.44
CA ASN A 225 -10.68 6.20 11.93
C ASN A 225 -9.97 7.46 11.46
N ASN A 226 -9.88 7.57 10.14
CA ASN A 226 -9.33 8.73 9.49
C ASN A 226 -10.46 9.74 9.21
N GLU A 227 -10.68 10.66 10.17
CA GLU A 227 -11.77 11.66 10.09
C GLU A 227 -11.53 12.71 9.01
N THR A 228 -10.35 12.72 8.37
CA THR A 228 -10.06 13.59 7.23
C THR A 228 -10.85 13.18 5.97
N GLN A 229 -11.24 11.90 5.87
CA GLN A 229 -11.79 11.28 4.66
C GLN A 229 -10.85 11.36 3.44
N ASP A 230 -9.57 11.59 3.69
CA ASP A 230 -8.52 11.66 2.69
C ASP A 230 -7.54 10.50 2.91
N ALA A 231 -7.48 9.58 1.95
CA ALA A 231 -6.62 8.40 2.01
C ALA A 231 -5.12 8.77 2.11
N THR A 232 -4.72 9.98 1.69
CA THR A 232 -3.33 10.45 1.81
C THR A 232 -2.94 10.79 3.25
N CYS A 233 -3.90 10.94 4.16
CA CYS A 233 -3.65 11.25 5.57
C CYS A 233 -3.38 10.01 6.44
N PHE A 234 -3.52 8.79 5.91
CA PHE A 234 -3.13 7.57 6.62
C PHE A 234 -2.35 6.61 5.72
N ALA A 235 -1.13 6.24 6.15
CA ALA A 235 -0.33 5.21 5.51
C ALA A 235 0.18 4.22 6.54
N LEU A 236 -0.09 2.93 6.33
CA LEU A 236 0.47 1.83 7.10
C LEU A 236 1.52 1.09 6.26
N TYR A 237 2.71 0.97 6.81
CA TYR A 237 3.81 0.20 6.25
C TYR A 237 4.16 -0.97 7.16
N GLY A 238 3.92 -2.19 6.68
CA GLY A 238 4.42 -3.40 7.35
C GLY A 238 5.89 -3.62 7.01
N THR A 239 6.74 -3.67 8.02
CA THR A 239 8.20 -3.80 7.91
C THR A 239 8.73 -5.11 8.48
N GLY A 240 7.88 -5.87 9.17
CA GLY A 240 8.20 -7.16 9.76
C GLY A 240 8.29 -8.31 8.77
N GLU A 241 8.60 -9.48 9.32
CA GLU A 241 8.48 -10.78 8.65
C GLU A 241 7.26 -11.50 9.25
N ASP A 242 6.42 -12.11 8.42
CA ASP A 242 5.24 -12.90 8.81
C ASP A 242 4.28 -12.17 9.77
N GLN A 243 3.79 -10.98 9.37
CA GLN A 243 2.91 -10.15 10.21
C GLN A 243 1.42 -10.50 10.01
N ASP A 244 0.64 -10.43 11.08
CA ASP A 244 -0.82 -10.44 11.02
C ASP A 244 -1.37 -9.01 11.19
N ILE A 245 -1.96 -8.46 10.12
CA ILE A 245 -2.53 -7.10 10.14
C ILE A 245 -4.04 -7.17 10.00
N GLU A 246 -4.73 -6.92 11.10
CA GLU A 246 -6.19 -6.87 11.17
C GLU A 246 -6.69 -5.42 11.12
N LEU A 247 -7.21 -5.03 9.96
CA LEU A 247 -7.86 -3.73 9.77
C LEU A 247 -9.35 -3.87 10.05
N LYS A 248 -9.73 -3.23 11.16
CA LYS A 248 -11.11 -2.99 11.55
C LYS A 248 -11.35 -1.50 11.49
N ALA A 249 -12.51 -1.09 11.01
CA ALA A 249 -12.98 0.28 11.12
C ALA A 249 -14.44 0.26 11.55
N ARG A 250 -14.81 1.26 12.37
CA ARG A 250 -16.22 1.47 12.77
C ARG A 250 -17.04 2.10 11.64
N SER A 251 -16.34 2.64 10.65
CA SER A 251 -16.79 3.39 9.48
C SER A 251 -15.89 3.03 8.28
N ASP A 252 -16.06 3.72 7.17
CA ASP A 252 -15.19 3.63 6.00
C ASP A 252 -13.72 3.86 6.38
N PHE A 253 -12.82 3.11 5.73
CA PHE A 253 -11.37 3.15 5.97
C PHE A 253 -10.69 3.97 4.87
N TYR A 254 -10.21 5.16 5.23
CA TYR A 254 -9.47 6.01 4.31
C TYR A 254 -7.97 5.89 4.62
N GLY A 255 -7.22 5.19 3.76
CA GLY A 255 -5.78 5.08 3.90
C GLY A 255 -5.14 4.05 3.00
N ALA A 256 -3.81 4.12 2.89
CA ALA A 256 -3.01 3.20 2.12
C ALA A 256 -2.30 2.18 3.02
N VAL A 257 -2.18 0.94 2.54
CA VAL A 257 -1.50 -0.15 3.26
C VAL A 257 -0.48 -0.79 2.33
N TYR A 258 0.79 -0.82 2.75
CA TYR A 258 1.86 -1.53 2.07
C TYR A 258 2.61 -2.40 3.06
N ALA A 259 2.25 -3.69 3.12
CA ALA A 259 2.82 -4.66 4.04
C ALA A 259 3.17 -5.93 3.26
N PRO A 260 4.33 -5.96 2.57
CA PRO A 260 4.62 -7.01 1.61
C PRO A 260 4.73 -8.40 2.23
N ASN A 261 5.11 -8.52 3.50
CA ASN A 261 5.28 -9.81 4.18
C ASN A 261 4.19 -10.05 5.24
N ALA A 262 2.99 -9.51 5.04
CA ALA A 262 1.89 -9.62 5.99
C ALA A 262 0.69 -10.34 5.41
N ASP A 263 -0.01 -11.07 6.26
CA ASP A 263 -1.39 -11.49 6.04
C ASP A 263 -2.33 -10.34 6.45
N ILE A 264 -3.16 -9.89 5.50
CA ILE A 264 -4.06 -8.75 5.72
C ILE A 264 -5.50 -9.24 5.81
N THR A 265 -6.11 -8.99 6.98
CA THR A 265 -7.54 -9.22 7.21
C THR A 265 -8.29 -7.91 7.31
N ILE A 266 -9.22 -7.66 6.39
CA ILE A 266 -10.11 -6.48 6.42
C ILE A 266 -11.52 -6.93 6.81
N ARG A 267 -12.04 -6.39 7.92
CA ARG A 267 -13.35 -6.78 8.45
C ARG A 267 -14.50 -5.87 7.98
N ALA A 268 -15.71 -6.45 7.94
CA ALA A 268 -16.93 -5.84 7.43
C ALA A 268 -17.19 -4.42 7.95
N GLY A 269 -17.63 -3.54 7.05
CA GLY A 269 -17.87 -2.12 7.32
C GLY A 269 -16.74 -1.18 6.92
N CYS A 270 -15.66 -1.70 6.32
CA CYS A 270 -14.59 -0.90 5.73
C CYS A 270 -14.82 -0.76 4.22
N ASN A 271 -14.97 0.46 3.72
CA ASN A 271 -14.60 0.80 2.35
C ASN A 271 -13.10 1.07 2.35
N VAL A 272 -12.33 0.36 1.52
CA VAL A 272 -10.89 0.62 1.36
C VAL A 272 -10.71 1.49 0.13
N CYS A 273 -10.21 2.72 0.34
CA CYS A 273 -9.87 3.66 -0.74
C CYS A 273 -8.36 3.80 -0.84
N GLY A 274 -7.79 3.54 -2.02
CA GLY A 274 -6.36 3.63 -2.30
C GLY A 274 -6.05 4.03 -3.73
#